data_AF-A0A6G1RHE3-F1
#
_entry.id   AF-A0A6G1RHE3-F1
#
_cell.length_a   1.000
_cell.length_b   1.000
_cell.length_c   1.000
_cell.angle_alpha   90.00
_cell.angle_beta   90.00
_cell.angle_gamma   90.00
#
_symmetry.space_group_name_H-M   'P 1'
#
loop_
_entity.id
_entity.type
_entity.pdbx_description
1 polymer ?
#
loop_
_entity_poly.entity_id
_entity_poly.type
_entity_poly.pdbx_seq_one_letter_code
_entity_poly.pdbx_strand_id
1 'polypeptide(L)'
;DLGTSAYNLVFSSGTRISIRPNVTESPSVYKLVSKDDEDLAICLITDYSPDKLTLPLSEKPPYVVVEMETPERTQEVSYLSTYWKKKDEMQCDAKHEGFGE
;
A
#
# COMPACT_ATOMS: atom_id res chain seq x y z
N ASP A 1 41.12 6.51 -41.48
CA ASP A 1 40.52 7.51 -40.59
C ASP A 1 39.10 7.13 -40.23
N LEU A 2 38.91 6.63 -39.01
CA LEU A 2 37.60 6.49 -38.38
C LEU A 2 37.68 7.28 -37.07
N GLY A 3 37.22 8.53 -37.11
CA GLY A 3 37.21 9.43 -35.96
C GLY A 3 36.23 8.94 -34.91
N THR A 4 36.76 8.52 -33.75
CA THR A 4 35.99 8.22 -32.54
C THR A 4 35.42 9.52 -31.97
N SER A 5 34.19 9.85 -32.38
CA SER A 5 33.43 10.93 -31.75
C SER A 5 32.88 10.41 -30.42
N ALA A 6 33.52 10.76 -29.31
CA ALA A 6 33.04 10.45 -27.97
C ALA A 6 31.86 11.39 -27.63
N TYR A 7 30.64 10.89 -27.74
CA TYR A 7 29.45 11.63 -27.32
C TYR A 7 29.26 11.52 -25.80
N ASN A 8 29.11 12.66 -25.12
CA ASN A 8 28.75 12.69 -23.71
C ASN A 8 27.22 12.61 -23.55
N LEU A 9 26.75 11.55 -22.90
CA LEU A 9 25.35 11.40 -22.53
C LEU A 9 25.06 12.20 -21.26
N VAL A 10 24.09 13.12 -21.31
CA VAL A 10 23.61 13.87 -20.15
C VAL A 10 22.18 13.44 -19.84
N PHE A 11 21.96 12.94 -18.63
CA PHE A 11 20.62 12.56 -18.17
C PHE A 11 19.87 13.79 -17.65
N SER A 12 18.59 13.91 -18.03
CA SER A 12 17.67 14.86 -17.40
C SER A 12 17.13 14.30 -16.08
N SER A 13 16.25 15.04 -15.40
CA SER A 13 15.59 14.59 -14.17
C SER A 13 14.76 13.31 -14.33
N GLY A 14 14.47 12.89 -15.57
CA GLY A 14 13.60 11.77 -15.87
C GLY A 14 12.12 12.06 -15.60
N THR A 15 11.28 11.07 -15.87
CA THR A 15 9.83 11.10 -15.66
C THR A 15 9.45 9.96 -14.73
N ARG A 16 8.78 10.29 -13.62
CA ARG A 16 8.17 9.27 -12.74
C ARG A 16 6.81 8.89 -13.30
N ILE A 17 6.66 7.64 -13.75
CA ILE A 17 5.37 7.06 -14.15
C ILE A 17 4.81 6.29 -12.96
N SER A 18 3.54 6.51 -12.64
CA SER A 18 2.82 5.77 -11.58
C SER A 18 1.58 5.14 -12.19
N ILE A 19 1.52 3.81 -12.21
CA ILE A 19 0.37 3.03 -12.68
C ILE A 19 -0.39 2.53 -11.44
N ARG A 20 -1.71 2.69 -11.43
CA ARG A 20 -2.59 2.24 -10.34
C ARG A 20 -3.45 1.09 -10.84
N PRO A 21 -3.39 -0.11 -10.21
CA PRO A 21 -4.31 -1.19 -10.56
C PRO A 21 -5.75 -0.81 -10.20
N ASN A 22 -6.68 -1.33 -11.00
CA ASN A 22 -8.10 -1.29 -10.70
C ASN A 22 -8.43 -2.52 -9.85
N VAL A 23 -8.88 -2.30 -8.62
CA VAL A 23 -9.18 -3.36 -7.64
C VAL A 23 -10.69 -3.45 -7.43
N THR A 24 -11.22 -4.66 -7.26
CA THR A 24 -12.57 -4.86 -6.76
C THR A 24 -12.56 -4.59 -5.26
N GLU A 25 -13.30 -3.56 -4.82
CA GLU A 25 -13.30 -3.14 -3.42
C GLU A 25 -14.00 -4.17 -2.52
N SER A 26 -13.29 -4.64 -1.50
CA SER A 26 -13.83 -5.41 -0.38
C SER A 26 -13.10 -5.02 0.92
N PRO A 27 -13.14 -3.73 1.31
CA PRO A 27 -12.22 -3.17 2.29
C PRO A 27 -12.31 -3.90 3.63
N SER A 28 -11.16 -4.28 4.18
CA SER A 28 -11.09 -5.01 5.44
C SER A 28 -10.00 -4.45 6.34
N VAL A 29 -10.23 -4.52 7.65
CA VAL A 29 -9.30 -4.04 8.69
C VAL A 29 -9.04 -5.15 9.70
N TYR A 30 -7.76 -5.41 9.97
CA TYR A 30 -7.33 -6.42 10.93
C TYR A 30 -6.36 -5.83 11.95
N LYS A 31 -6.53 -6.22 13.21
CA LYS A 31 -5.53 -6.01 14.27
C LYS A 31 -4.69 -7.27 14.42
N LEU A 32 -3.43 -7.19 14.02
CA LEU A 32 -2.46 -8.27 14.17
C LEU A 32 -1.66 -8.03 15.45
N VAL A 33 -1.42 -9.08 16.23
CA VAL A 33 -0.62 -9.04 17.46
C VAL A 33 0.59 -9.93 17.27
N SER A 34 1.78 -9.45 17.63
CA SER A 34 3.00 -10.25 17.53
C SER A 34 3.05 -11.33 18.62
N LYS A 35 3.61 -12.49 18.28
CA LYS A 35 3.92 -13.54 19.27
C LYS A 35 5.25 -13.26 19.99
N ASP A 36 6.15 -12.54 19.34
CA ASP A 36 7.49 -12.24 19.86
C ASP A 36 7.52 -10.96 20.70
N ASP A 37 6.49 -10.12 20.55
CA ASP A 37 6.30 -8.88 21.30
C ASP A 37 4.80 -8.64 21.55
N GLU A 38 4.32 -9.08 22.71
CA GLU A 38 2.90 -8.98 23.06
C GLU A 38 2.43 -7.54 23.29
N ASP A 39 3.36 -6.58 23.43
CA ASP A 39 3.05 -5.16 23.62
C ASP A 39 2.87 -4.43 22.29
N LEU A 40 3.21 -5.06 21.15
CA LEU A 40 3.08 -4.46 19.82
C LEU A 40 1.86 -5.01 19.06
N ALA A 41 1.10 -4.09 18.46
CA ALA A 41 0.04 -4.41 17.52
C ALA A 41 0.28 -3.70 16.18
N ILE A 42 -0.25 -4.31 15.10
CA ILE A 42 -0.24 -3.77 13.74
C ILE A 42 -1.69 -3.70 13.26
N CYS A 43 -2.10 -2.57 12.70
CA CYS A 43 -3.31 -2.51 11.90
C CYS A 43 -2.96 -2.78 10.45
N LEU A 44 -3.65 -3.74 9.85
CA LEU A 44 -3.58 -4.08 8.45
C LEU A 44 -4.90 -3.67 7.78
N ILE A 45 -4.80 -2.82 6.77
CA ILE A 45 -5.94 -2.35 5.97
C ILE A 45 -5.71 -2.83 4.56
N THR A 46 -6.68 -3.56 4.01
CA THR A 46 -6.54 -4.26 2.72
C THR A 46 -7.78 -4.12 1.87
N ASP A 47 -7.65 -4.43 0.58
CA ASP A 47 -8.75 -4.57 -0.39
C ASP A 47 -9.58 -3.29 -0.58
N TYR A 48 -8.96 -2.14 -0.31
CA TYR A 48 -9.54 -0.82 -0.47
C TYR A 48 -9.10 -0.17 -1.78
N SER A 49 -9.86 0.83 -2.22
CA SER A 49 -9.42 1.75 -3.28
C SER A 49 -8.80 3.02 -2.66
N PRO A 50 -7.63 3.47 -3.11
CA PRO A 50 -6.86 4.52 -2.44
C PRO A 50 -7.57 5.87 -2.39
N ASP A 51 -8.54 6.10 -3.27
CA ASP A 51 -9.25 7.38 -3.36
C ASP A 51 -10.41 7.47 -2.35
N LYS A 52 -10.88 6.35 -1.79
CA LYS A 52 -12.05 6.28 -0.88
C LYS A 52 -11.71 5.99 0.59
N LEU A 53 -10.42 5.83 0.92
CA LEU A 53 -9.97 5.51 2.26
C LEU A 53 -9.66 6.78 3.07
N THR A 54 -10.33 6.92 4.22
CA THR A 54 -10.03 7.92 5.25
C THR A 54 -9.55 7.23 6.51
N LEU A 55 -8.41 7.68 7.03
CA LEU A 55 -7.77 7.09 8.20
C LEU A 55 -7.71 8.11 9.34
N PRO A 56 -7.77 7.66 10.61
CA PRO A 56 -7.69 8.52 11.80
C PRO A 56 -6.29 9.10 12.04
N LEU A 57 -5.36 8.92 11.09
CA LEU A 57 -3.99 9.40 11.15
C LEU A 57 -3.91 10.78 10.48
N SER A 58 -3.10 11.69 11.04
CA SER A 58 -2.85 13.01 10.46
C SER A 58 -2.18 12.95 9.09
N GLU A 59 -1.52 11.83 8.79
CA GLU A 59 -0.90 11.52 7.50
C GLU A 59 -1.47 10.20 6.99
N LYS A 60 -1.73 10.11 5.67
CA LYS A 60 -2.08 8.82 5.05
C LYS A 60 -0.86 7.89 5.21
N PRO A 61 -1.00 6.73 5.86
CA PRO A 61 0.09 5.77 5.98
C PRO A 61 0.53 5.35 4.57
N PRO A 62 1.81 4.96 4.43
CA PRO A 62 2.30 4.44 3.18
C PRO A 62 1.45 3.23 2.76
N TYR A 63 1.05 3.21 1.50
CA TYR A 63 0.40 2.06 0.91
C TYR A 63 1.38 1.30 0.03
N VAL A 64 1.17 0.00 -0.06
CA VAL A 64 1.85 -0.92 -0.98
C VAL A 64 0.78 -1.59 -1.83
N VAL A 65 1.09 -1.79 -3.11
CA VAL A 65 0.28 -2.65 -3.98
C VAL A 65 0.84 -4.06 -3.86
N VAL A 66 0.02 -5.00 -3.43
CA VAL A 66 0.36 -6.42 -3.34
C VAL A 66 -0.33 -7.14 -4.49
N GLU A 67 0.44 -7.88 -5.27
CA GLU A 67 -0.06 -8.70 -6.37
C GLU A 67 0.29 -10.17 -6.08
N MET A 68 -0.69 -11.06 -6.25
CA MET A 68 -0.53 -12.50 -6.04
C MET A 68 -1.13 -13.26 -7.22
N GLU A 69 -0.44 -14.30 -7.65
CA GLU A 69 -0.96 -15.27 -8.61
C GLU A 69 -1.52 -16.46 -7.86
N THR A 70 -2.81 -16.76 -8.04
CA THR A 70 -3.44 -17.92 -7.44
C THR A 70 -3.11 -19.20 -8.22
N PRO A 71 -3.23 -20.39 -7.63
CA PRO A 71 -3.05 -21.66 -8.33
C PRO A 71 -3.92 -21.80 -9.60
N GLU A 72 -5.06 -21.12 -9.64
CA GLU A 72 -5.97 -21.06 -10.79
C GLU A 72 -5.52 -20.08 -11.89
N ARG A 73 -4.33 -19.48 -11.77
CA ARG A 73 -3.81 -18.40 -12.64
C ARG A 73 -4.70 -17.16 -12.64
N THR A 74 -5.38 -16.90 -11.53
CA THR A 74 -6.08 -15.63 -11.34
C THR A 74 -5.09 -14.67 -10.70
N GLN A 75 -4.96 -13.47 -11.28
CA GLN A 75 -4.16 -12.40 -10.67
C GLN A 75 -5.05 -11.67 -9.68
N GLU A 76 -4.69 -11.73 -8.41
CA GLU A 76 -5.30 -10.94 -7.34
C GLU A 76 -4.39 -9.76 -7.02
N VAL A 77 -5.00 -8.59 -6.80
CA VAL A 77 -4.28 -7.36 -6.51
C VAL A 77 -5.02 -6.60 -5.42
N SER A 78 -4.26 -6.08 -4.46
CA SER A 78 -4.80 -5.36 -3.32
C SER A 78 -3.92 -4.18 -2.93
N TYR A 79 -4.56 -3.10 -2.49
CA TYR A 79 -3.86 -2.01 -1.79
C TYR A 79 -3.79 -2.35 -0.31
N LEU A 80 -2.59 -2.21 0.26
CA LEU A 80 -2.29 -2.53 1.64
C LEU A 80 -1.73 -1.31 2.34
N SER A 81 -2.31 -0.94 3.48
CA SER A 81 -1.78 0.08 4.39
C SER A 81 -1.55 -0.54 5.75
N THR A 82 -0.42 -0.21 6.38
CA THR A 82 -0.12 -0.67 7.74
C THR A 82 0.37 0.47 8.61
N TYR A 83 0.07 0.35 9.90
CA TYR A 83 0.68 1.15 10.95
C TYR A 83 0.74 0.33 12.23
N TRP A 84 1.71 0.65 13.09
CA TRP A 84 1.94 -0.05 14.35
C TRP A 84 1.91 0.91 15.54
N LYS A 85 1.49 0.39 16.69
CA LYS A 85 1.42 1.07 17.98
C LYS A 85 1.53 0.05 19.09
N LYS A 86 1.65 0.52 20.33
CA LYS A 86 1.43 -0.32 21.49
C LYS A 86 0.02 -0.90 21.47
N LYS A 87 -0.13 -2.14 21.95
CA LYS A 87 -1.35 -2.93 21.83
C LYS A 87 -2.56 -2.31 22.53
N ASP A 88 -2.34 -1.67 23.67
CA ASP A 88 -3.32 -0.93 24.46
C ASP A 88 -3.74 0.40 23.81
N GLU A 89 -2.80 1.05 23.12
CA GLU A 89 -3.04 2.29 22.36
C GLU A 89 -3.61 2.03 20.95
N MET A 90 -3.68 0.77 20.52
CA MET A 90 -4.02 0.42 19.15
C MET A 90 -5.52 0.39 18.90
N GLN A 91 -5.98 1.37 18.10
CA GLN A 91 -7.30 1.47 17.49
C GLN A 91 -7.15 1.26 15.97
N CYS A 92 -7.75 0.19 15.43
CA CYS A 92 -7.77 -0.09 14.00
C CYS A 92 -9.05 0.46 13.39
N ASP A 93 -9.17 1.78 13.32
CA ASP A 93 -10.31 2.44 12.71
C ASP A 93 -9.95 2.85 11.27
N ALA A 94 -10.84 2.56 10.34
CA ALA A 94 -10.78 3.08 8.98
C ALA A 94 -12.19 3.42 8.52
N LYS A 95 -12.34 4.55 7.83
CA LYS A 95 -13.59 4.93 7.18
C LYS A 95 -13.43 4.78 5.68
N HIS A 96 -14.40 4.13 5.04
CA HIS A 96 -14.45 3.98 3.59
C HIS A 96 -15.76 4.56 3.08
N GLU A 97 -15.71 5.38 2.03
CA GLU A 97 -16.95 5.91 1.43
C GLU A 97 -17.87 4.75 1.01
N GLY A 98 -19.13 4.78 1.46
CA GLY A 98 -20.12 3.73 1.18
C GLY A 98 -20.13 2.53 2.13
N PHE A 99 -19.34 2.54 3.21
CA PHE A 99 -19.34 1.46 4.22
C PHE A 99 -19.35 2.04 5.65
N GLY A 100 -20.42 1.79 6.41
CA GLY A 100 -20.61 2.23 7.79
C GLY A 100 -21.04 3.70 7.94
N GLU A 101 -22.35 3.93 8.06
CA GLU A 101 -22.91 5.11 8.76
C GLU A 101 -22.87 4.91 10.27
#